data_AF-A0A853I190-F1
#
_entry.id   AF-A0A853I190-F1
#
_cell.length_a   1.000
_cell.length_b   1.000
_cell.length_c   1.000
_cell.angle_alpha   90.00
_cell.angle_beta   90.00
_cell.angle_gamma   90.00
#
_symmetry.space_group_name_H-M   'P 1'
#
loop_
_entity.id
_entity.type
_entity.pdbx_description
1 polymer ?
#
loop_
_entity_poly.entity_id
_entity_poly.type
_entity_poly.pdbx_seq_one_letter_code
_entity_poly.pdbx_strand_id
1 'polypeptide(L)'
;MKRHYIKWLLCGYIAFIFVQSLFFKFSDAYETQHIFGVLGEWSGFQWFADFGAYGVGIAELIASIMLFIPAIRLLGAGLAAGVMSGAIFFHLFTPLGIYMPEFNAQGDVIGNDGGLLFINACIVFTCAIIVAIWEWIEGNHLFAKH
;
A
#
# COMPACT_ATOMS: atom_id res chain seq x y z
N MET A 1 8.35 12.59 -24.62
CA MET A 1 7.30 11.56 -24.78
C MET A 1 7.52 10.32 -23.91
N LYS A 2 8.61 9.55 -24.05
CA LYS A 2 8.85 8.29 -23.27
C LYS A 2 8.76 8.44 -21.74
N ARG A 3 9.32 9.53 -21.20
CA ARG A 3 9.29 9.86 -19.77
C ARG A 3 7.86 9.98 -19.20
N HIS A 4 6.92 10.51 -19.97
CA HIS A 4 5.53 10.66 -19.56
C HIS A 4 4.85 9.28 -19.39
N TYR A 5 5.03 8.37 -20.35
CA TYR A 5 4.43 7.03 -20.29
C TYR A 5 4.92 6.19 -19.09
N ILE A 6 6.20 6.31 -18.73
CA ILE A 6 6.76 5.61 -17.56
C ILE A 6 6.04 6.05 -16.28
N LYS A 7 5.86 7.36 -16.08
CA LYS A 7 5.18 7.89 -14.89
C LYS A 7 3.74 7.35 -14.76
N TRP A 8 2.99 7.34 -15.86
CA TRP A 8 1.63 6.79 -15.86
C TRP A 8 1.59 5.29 -15.64
N LEU A 9 2.58 4.54 -16.14
CA LEU A 9 2.72 3.11 -15.86
C LEU A 9 2.96 2.87 -14.37
N LEU A 10 3.83 3.65 -13.72
CA LEU A 10 4.07 3.55 -12.28
C LEU A 10 2.82 3.88 -11.47
N CYS A 11 2.12 4.98 -11.79
CA CYS A 11 0.83 5.31 -11.16
C CYS A 11 -0.20 4.19 -11.35
N GLY A 12 -0.30 3.65 -12.56
CA GLY A 12 -1.19 2.54 -12.90
C GLY A 12 -0.89 1.28 -12.10
N TYR A 13 0.39 0.93 -11.96
CA TYR A 13 0.81 -0.22 -11.17
C TYR A 13 0.47 -0.07 -9.68
N ILE A 14 0.77 1.09 -9.06
CA ILE A 14 0.43 1.35 -7.65
C ILE A 14 -1.08 1.22 -7.44
N ALA A 15 -1.86 1.90 -8.28
CA ALA A 15 -3.32 1.88 -8.17
C ALA A 15 -3.91 0.48 -8.41
N PHE A 16 -3.33 -0.30 -9.33
CA PHE A 16 -3.76 -1.68 -9.57
C PHE A 16 -3.59 -2.54 -8.31
N ILE A 17 -2.41 -2.51 -7.67
CA ILE A 17 -2.15 -3.28 -6.45
C ILE A 17 -3.06 -2.81 -5.30
N PHE A 18 -3.19 -1.50 -5.11
CA PHE A 18 -4.06 -0.93 -4.07
C PHE A 18 -5.52 -1.33 -4.27
N VAL A 19 -6.08 -1.12 -5.46
CA VAL A 19 -7.48 -1.45 -5.78
C VAL A 19 -7.76 -2.94 -5.64
N GLN A 20 -6.85 -3.82 -6.10
CA GLN A 20 -7.00 -5.26 -5.87
C GLN A 20 -7.00 -5.62 -4.38
N SER A 21 -6.14 -4.98 -3.59
CA SER A 21 -6.06 -5.25 -2.16
C SER A 21 -7.32 -4.82 -1.39
N LEU A 22 -8.11 -3.89 -1.93
CA LEU A 22 -9.36 -3.43 -1.31
C LEU A 22 -10.38 -4.56 -1.16
N PHE A 23 -10.43 -5.50 -2.12
CA PHE A 23 -11.35 -6.63 -2.05
C PHE A 23 -11.17 -7.37 -0.72
N PHE A 24 -9.92 -7.75 -0.39
CA PHE A 24 -9.59 -8.44 0.86
C PHE A 24 -9.92 -7.60 2.10
N LYS A 25 -9.61 -6.30 2.07
CA LYS A 25 -9.79 -5.38 3.21
C LYS A 25 -11.24 -5.06 3.54
N PHE A 26 -12.14 -5.15 2.56
CA PHE A 26 -13.57 -4.86 2.72
C PHE A 26 -14.47 -6.10 2.64
N SER A 27 -13.90 -7.31 2.53
CA SER A 27 -14.65 -8.58 2.46
C SER A 27 -14.45 -9.48 3.67
N ASP A 28 -13.85 -8.97 4.75
CA ASP A 28 -13.46 -9.77 5.94
C ASP A 28 -12.66 -11.03 5.60
N ALA A 29 -11.73 -10.93 4.64
CA ALA A 29 -10.88 -12.05 4.24
C ALA A 29 -10.02 -12.54 5.42
N TYR A 30 -9.84 -13.86 5.55
CA TYR A 30 -9.06 -14.47 6.64
C TYR A 30 -7.62 -13.94 6.70
N GLU A 31 -7.00 -13.68 5.54
CA GLU A 31 -5.67 -13.06 5.43
C GLU A 31 -5.65 -11.67 6.09
N THR A 32 -6.68 -10.86 5.84
CA THR A 32 -6.79 -9.52 6.42
C THR A 32 -7.02 -9.58 7.92
N GLN A 33 -7.92 -10.46 8.38
CA GLN A 33 -8.19 -10.64 9.80
C GLN A 33 -6.94 -11.13 10.55
N HIS A 34 -6.15 -12.02 9.93
CA HIS A 34 -4.88 -12.46 10.49
C HIS A 34 -3.89 -11.30 10.63
N ILE A 35 -3.65 -10.53 9.57
CA ILE A 35 -2.68 -9.42 9.57
C ILE A 35 -3.04 -8.38 10.64
N PHE A 36 -4.27 -7.88 10.64
CA PHE A 36 -4.68 -6.83 11.57
C PHE A 36 -4.88 -7.37 12.99
N GLY A 37 -5.30 -8.62 13.15
CA GLY A 37 -5.38 -9.29 14.46
C GLY A 37 -4.01 -9.39 15.14
N VAL A 38 -2.99 -9.89 14.42
CA VAL A 38 -1.61 -9.97 14.94
C VAL A 38 -1.09 -8.59 15.35
N LEU A 39 -1.34 -7.56 14.54
CA LEU A 39 -0.88 -6.21 14.84
C LEU A 39 -1.66 -5.56 15.99
N GLY A 40 -2.96 -5.82 16.11
CA GLY A 40 -3.79 -5.35 17.22
C GLY A 40 -3.39 -5.99 18.55
N GLU A 41 -3.10 -7.29 18.56
CA GLU A 41 -2.58 -8.00 19.72
C GLU A 41 -1.19 -7.49 20.11
N TRP A 42 -0.26 -7.41 19.14
CA TRP A 42 1.11 -6.93 19.38
C TRP A 42 1.15 -5.50 19.92
N SER A 43 0.34 -4.60 19.36
CA SER A 43 0.34 -3.19 19.75
C SER A 43 -0.48 -2.90 21.02
N GLY A 44 -1.34 -3.83 21.45
CA GLY A 44 -2.35 -3.61 22.49
C GLY A 44 -3.54 -2.76 22.04
N PHE A 45 -3.58 -2.31 20.78
CA PHE A 45 -4.67 -1.53 20.21
C PHE A 45 -5.70 -2.44 19.52
N GLN A 46 -6.64 -2.97 20.30
CA GLN A 46 -7.68 -3.86 19.77
C GLN A 46 -8.53 -3.21 18.68
N TRP A 47 -8.78 -1.91 18.76
CA TRP A 47 -9.47 -1.18 17.69
C TRP A 47 -8.76 -1.28 16.33
N PHE A 48 -7.44 -1.49 16.32
CA PHE A 48 -6.67 -1.65 15.08
C PHE A 48 -6.88 -3.02 14.46
N ALA A 49 -7.14 -4.07 15.27
CA ALA A 49 -7.56 -5.36 14.76
C ALA A 49 -8.92 -5.26 14.04
N ASP A 50 -9.87 -4.53 14.63
CA ASP A 50 -11.23 -4.43 14.10
C ASP A 50 -11.35 -3.46 12.92
N PHE A 51 -10.65 -2.31 12.97
CA PHE A 51 -10.86 -1.20 12.05
C PHE A 51 -9.63 -0.84 11.20
N GLY A 52 -8.46 -1.41 11.50
CA GLY A 52 -7.21 -1.06 10.82
C GLY A 52 -7.26 -1.34 9.32
N ALA A 53 -7.85 -2.47 8.93
CA ALA A 53 -8.01 -2.85 7.52
C ALA A 53 -8.80 -1.82 6.72
N TYR A 54 -9.94 -1.40 7.26
CA TYR A 54 -10.81 -0.39 6.65
C TYR A 54 -10.09 0.96 6.52
N GLY A 55 -9.38 1.39 7.57
CA GLY A 55 -8.61 2.64 7.56
C GLY A 55 -7.52 2.65 6.49
N VAL A 56 -6.74 1.56 6.41
CA VAL A 56 -5.69 1.41 5.39
C VAL A 56 -6.31 1.34 3.99
N GLY A 57 -7.39 0.58 3.80
CA GLY A 57 -8.09 0.46 2.51
C GLY A 57 -8.63 1.80 1.99
N ILE A 58 -9.17 2.64 2.88
CA ILE A 58 -9.61 4.00 2.52
C ILE A 58 -8.41 4.84 2.07
N ALA A 59 -7.29 4.79 2.80
CA ALA A 59 -6.07 5.52 2.43
C ALA A 59 -5.53 5.08 1.06
N GLU A 60 -5.51 3.77 0.78
CA GLU A 60 -5.11 3.21 -0.51
C GLU A 60 -6.03 3.62 -1.65
N LEU A 61 -7.35 3.65 -1.43
CA LEU A 61 -8.32 4.13 -2.43
C LEU A 61 -8.11 5.62 -2.75
N ILE A 62 -7.94 6.44 -1.71
CA ILE A 62 -7.65 7.88 -1.86
C ILE A 62 -6.35 8.07 -2.64
N ALA A 63 -5.27 7.39 -2.25
CA ALA A 63 -4.00 7.44 -2.95
C ALA A 63 -4.14 7.04 -4.43
N SER A 64 -4.89 5.97 -4.70
CA SER A 64 -5.14 5.48 -6.06
C SER A 64 -5.82 6.53 -6.94
N ILE A 65 -6.80 7.27 -6.41
CA ILE A 65 -7.47 8.36 -7.15
C ILE A 65 -6.52 9.54 -7.37
N MET A 66 -5.81 9.97 -6.32
CA MET A 66 -4.92 11.13 -6.37
C MET A 66 -3.78 10.95 -7.37
N LEU A 67 -3.28 9.73 -7.58
CA LEU A 67 -2.20 9.43 -8.52
C LEU A 67 -2.52 9.79 -9.98
N PHE A 68 -3.81 9.87 -10.35
CA PHE A 68 -4.24 10.23 -11.70
C PHE A 68 -4.58 11.72 -11.88
N ILE A 69 -4.55 12.51 -10.80
CA ILE A 69 -4.85 13.95 -10.84
C ILE A 69 -3.51 14.72 -10.72
N PRO A 70 -2.99 15.34 -11.81
CA PRO A 70 -1.67 15.97 -11.80
C PRO A 70 -1.44 16.96 -10.66
N ALA A 71 -2.46 17.75 -10.30
CA ALA A 71 -2.35 18.77 -9.25
C ALA A 71 -2.09 18.21 -7.84
N ILE A 72 -2.48 16.95 -7.58
CA ILE A 72 -2.35 16.31 -6.26
C ILE A 72 -1.62 14.97 -6.33
N ARG A 73 -0.98 14.65 -7.47
CA ARG A 73 -0.26 13.39 -7.66
C ARG A 73 0.88 13.22 -6.66
N LEU A 74 1.61 14.30 -6.35
CA LEU A 74 2.65 14.28 -5.32
C LEU A 74 2.10 13.83 -3.96
N LEU A 75 0.94 14.34 -3.56
CA LEU A 75 0.30 13.95 -2.31
C LEU A 75 -0.18 12.49 -2.35
N GLY A 76 -0.73 12.03 -3.49
CA GLY A 76 -1.13 10.63 -3.68
C GLY A 76 0.05 9.66 -3.61
N ALA A 77 1.18 10.02 -4.23
CA ALA A 77 2.42 9.25 -4.17
C ALA A 77 3.03 9.25 -2.76
N GLY A 78 2.99 10.38 -2.06
CA GLY A 78 3.39 10.47 -0.65
C GLY A 78 2.54 9.60 0.27
N LEU A 79 1.21 9.60 0.07
CA LEU A 79 0.30 8.74 0.82
C LEU A 79 0.56 7.26 0.55
N ALA A 80 0.74 6.87 -0.71
CA ALA A 80 1.10 5.50 -1.09
C ALA A 80 2.42 5.05 -0.44
N ALA A 81 3.44 5.91 -0.47
CA ALA A 81 4.73 5.64 0.18
C ALA A 81 4.56 5.50 1.70
N GLY A 82 3.75 6.35 2.34
CA GLY A 82 3.47 6.27 3.77
C GLY A 82 2.78 4.97 4.18
N VAL A 83 1.73 4.56 3.45
CA VAL A 83 1.03 3.30 3.71
C VAL A 83 1.97 2.10 3.54
N MET A 84 2.73 2.04 2.44
CA MET A 84 3.68 0.95 2.21
C MET A 84 4.85 0.95 3.19
N SER A 85 5.29 2.11 3.67
CA SER A 85 6.28 2.19 4.75
C SER A 85 5.77 1.52 6.02
N GLY A 86 4.50 1.75 6.38
CA GLY A 86 3.86 1.07 7.50
C GLY A 86 3.80 -0.44 7.32
N ALA A 87 3.38 -0.91 6.14
CA ALA A 87 3.35 -2.34 5.82
C ALA A 87 4.74 -2.99 5.93
N ILE A 88 5.76 -2.40 5.30
CA ILE A 88 7.15 -2.89 5.34
C ILE A 88 7.66 -2.90 6.79
N PHE A 89 7.43 -1.83 7.55
CA PHE A 89 7.82 -1.75 8.95
C PHE A 89 7.18 -2.87 9.76
N PHE A 90 5.88 -3.09 9.60
CA PHE A 90 5.17 -4.12 10.36
C PHE A 90 5.64 -5.53 10.02
N HIS A 91 5.90 -5.83 8.75
CA HIS A 91 6.47 -7.14 8.37
C HIS A 91 7.86 -7.40 8.99
N LEU A 92 8.69 -6.35 9.16
CA LEU A 92 10.08 -6.51 9.60
C LEU A 92 10.29 -6.39 11.11
N PHE A 93 9.47 -5.58 11.79
CA PHE A 93 9.70 -5.19 13.18
C PHE A 93 8.58 -5.61 14.14
N THR A 94 7.63 -6.42 13.67
CA THR A 94 6.56 -6.98 14.51
C THR A 94 6.45 -8.50 14.31
N PRO A 95 5.67 -9.20 15.15
CA PRO A 95 5.41 -10.64 14.99
C PRO A 95 4.73 -11.04 13.68
N LEU A 96 4.29 -10.07 12.85
CA LEU A 96 3.67 -10.34 11.56
C LEU A 96 4.56 -11.19 10.65
N GLY A 97 5.86 -10.86 10.55
CA GLY A 97 6.80 -11.58 9.69
C GLY A 97 6.55 -11.38 8.19
N ILE A 98 7.34 -12.02 7.32
CA ILE A 98 7.29 -11.82 5.85
C ILE A 98 6.28 -12.75 5.16
N TYR A 99 6.20 -14.01 5.59
CA TYR A 99 5.35 -15.03 4.97
C TYR A 99 3.97 -15.01 5.60
N MET A 100 2.95 -14.66 4.82
CA MET A 100 1.56 -14.63 5.29
C MET A 100 0.89 -15.97 5.07
N PRO A 101 0.09 -16.47 6.03
CA PRO A 101 -0.67 -17.70 5.83
C PRO A 101 -1.68 -17.54 4.69
N GLU A 102 -1.82 -18.59 3.88
CA GLU A 102 -2.86 -18.72 2.86
C GLU A 102 -4.02 -19.54 3.43
N PHE A 103 -5.25 -19.06 3.26
CA PHE A 103 -6.43 -19.70 3.81
C PHE A 103 -7.32 -20.30 2.72
N ASN A 104 -7.95 -21.43 3.04
CA ASN A 104 -9.06 -21.94 2.24
C ASN A 104 -10.38 -21.21 2.57
N ALA A 105 -11.47 -21.58 1.89
CA ALA A 105 -12.80 -21.02 2.14
C ALA A 105 -13.39 -21.35 3.53
N GLN A 106 -12.78 -22.28 4.27
CA GLN A 106 -13.18 -22.66 5.63
C GLN A 106 -12.34 -21.93 6.70
N GLY A 107 -11.31 -21.18 6.30
CA GLY A 107 -10.40 -20.49 7.22
C GLY A 107 -9.27 -21.37 7.76
N ASP A 108 -9.05 -22.57 7.18
CA ASP A 108 -7.88 -23.39 7.52
C ASP A 108 -6.66 -22.89 6.76
N VAL A 109 -5.50 -22.89 7.44
CA VAL A 109 -4.22 -22.58 6.80
C VAL A 109 -3.81 -23.73 5.89
N ILE A 110 -3.70 -23.45 4.60
CA ILE A 110 -3.32 -24.42 3.56
C ILE A 110 -1.91 -24.18 3.00
N GLY A 111 -1.27 -23.08 3.37
CA GLY A 111 0.03 -22.70 2.86
C GLY A 111 0.50 -21.33 3.35
N ASN A 112 1.39 -20.73 2.58
CA ASN A 112 1.78 -19.33 2.75
C ASN A 112 1.95 -18.66 1.39
N ASP A 113 1.88 -17.34 1.37
CA ASP A 113 1.95 -16.50 0.18
C ASP A 113 3.35 -16.39 -0.46
N GLY A 114 4.37 -17.09 0.07
CA GLY A 114 5.75 -17.01 -0.40
C GLY A 114 6.40 -15.62 -0.22
N GLY A 115 5.84 -14.74 0.62
CA GLY A 115 6.28 -13.36 0.80
C GLY A 115 5.75 -12.38 -0.25
N LEU A 116 4.73 -12.77 -1.02
CA LEU A 116 4.11 -11.97 -2.06
C LEU A 116 3.66 -10.59 -1.55
N LEU A 117 2.97 -10.53 -0.40
CA LEU A 117 2.49 -9.26 0.15
C LEU A 117 3.64 -8.31 0.50
N PHE A 118 4.69 -8.82 1.13
CA PHE A 118 5.86 -8.04 1.48
C PHE A 118 6.62 -7.53 0.24
N ILE A 119 6.83 -8.39 -0.75
CA ILE A 119 7.49 -8.02 -2.01
C ILE A 119 6.68 -6.93 -2.73
N ASN A 120 5.36 -7.09 -2.81
CA ASN A 120 4.48 -6.07 -3.39
C ASN A 120 4.59 -4.75 -2.63
N ALA A 121 4.63 -4.78 -1.29
CA ALA A 121 4.82 -3.56 -0.49
C ALA A 121 6.13 -2.84 -0.83
N CYS A 122 7.24 -3.58 -0.98
CA CYS A 122 8.53 -3.01 -1.40
C CYS A 122 8.51 -2.41 -2.81
N ILE A 123 7.89 -3.10 -3.79
CA ILE A 123 7.82 -2.61 -5.17
C ILE A 123 6.93 -1.37 -5.24
N VAL A 124 5.75 -1.40 -4.62
CA VAL A 124 4.83 -0.26 -4.60
C VAL A 124 5.45 0.93 -3.88
N PHE A 125 6.13 0.72 -2.74
CA PHE A 125 6.90 1.77 -2.07
C PHE A 125 7.92 2.40 -3.01
N THR A 126 8.72 1.58 -3.69
CA THR A 126 9.73 2.07 -4.63
C THR A 126 9.10 2.88 -5.77
N CYS A 127 8.03 2.37 -6.38
CA CYS A 127 7.28 3.11 -7.40
C CYS A 127 6.75 4.44 -6.87
N ALA A 128 6.19 4.46 -5.65
CA ALA A 128 5.63 5.66 -5.03
C ALA A 128 6.71 6.71 -4.76
N ILE A 129 7.88 6.32 -4.25
CA ILE A 129 9.03 7.22 -4.05
C ILE A 129 9.52 7.80 -5.38
N ILE A 130 9.62 6.97 -6.42
CA ILE A 130 10.02 7.44 -7.76
C ILE A 130 9.02 8.50 -8.28
N VAL A 131 7.71 8.23 -8.18
CA VAL A 131 6.67 9.19 -8.61
C VAL A 131 6.72 10.47 -7.76
N ALA A 132 6.87 10.36 -6.45
CA ALA A 132 6.93 11.52 -5.56
C ALA A 132 8.13 12.42 -5.86
N ILE A 133 9.34 11.85 -6.00
CA ILE A 133 10.55 12.60 -6.37
C ILE A 133 10.37 13.25 -7.75
N TRP A 134 9.78 12.53 -8.69
CA TRP A 134 9.54 13.05 -10.03
C TRP A 134 8.63 14.29 -10.00
N GLU A 135 7.47 14.19 -9.34
CA GLU A 135 6.53 15.31 -9.21
C GLU A 135 7.13 16.49 -8.44
N TRP A 136 7.92 16.23 -7.39
CA TRP A 136 8.63 17.27 -6.64
C TRP A 136 9.58 18.08 -7.53
N ILE A 137 10.39 17.39 -8.35
CA ILE A 137 11.34 18.03 -9.26
C ILE A 137 10.59 18.84 -10.33
N GLU A 138 9.55 18.26 -10.95
CA GLU A 138 8.75 18.96 -11.97
C GLU A 138 8.04 20.20 -11.39
N GLY A 139 7.50 20.11 -10.17
CA GLY A 139 6.89 21.24 -9.46
C GLY A 139 7.89 22.36 -9.18
N ASN A 140 9.09 22.04 -8.69
CA ASN A 140 10.10 23.05 -8.38
C ASN A 140 10.63 23.79 -9.63
N HIS A 141 10.68 23.12 -10.78
CA HIS A 141 11.05 23.77 -12.04
C HIS A 141 10.01 24.78 -12.54
N LEU A 142 8.75 24.67 -12.12
CA LEU A 142 7.71 25.66 -12.42
C LEU A 142 7.88 26.92 -11.57
N PHE A 143 8.35 26.80 -10.33
CA PHE A 143 8.57 27.93 -9.42
C PHE A 143 9.94 28.61 -9.59
N ALA A 144 10.95 27.91 -10.11
CA ALA A 144 12.29 28.47 -10.36
C ALA A 144 12.40 29.36 -11.61
N LYS A 145 11.30 29.60 -12.34
CA LYS A 145 11.26 30.44 -13.55
C LYS A 145 10.84 31.90 -13.31
N HIS A 146 10.77 32.35 -12.06
CA HIS A 146 10.45 33.73 -11.71
C HIS A 146 11.61 34.40 -10.96
#